data_AF-A0AAE1E3H0-F1
#
_entry.id   AF-A0AAE1E3H0-F1
#
_cell.length_a   1.000
_cell.length_b   1.000
_cell.length_c   1.000
_cell.angle_alpha   90.00
_cell.angle_beta   90.00
_cell.angle_gamma   90.00
#
_symmetry.space_group_name_H-M   'P 1'
#
loop_
_entity.id
_entity.type
_entity.pdbx_description
1 polymer ?
#
loop_
_entity_poly.entity_id
_entity_poly.type
_entity_poly.pdbx_seq_one_letter_code
_entity_poly.pdbx_strand_id
1 'polypeptide(L)'
;MDVSFKTYETKFSTLAPLVDGYKFVLLKKNKTTIQWKCSFCKKTKCTKRISTDKDITMVVRADGAHNHAAESEHSIEKQDLQQRCKKRAREEPEEKASNIIINVLKKDPLDIMPNEFESIRQSLYQDRRKQYPNCPTSIEDTRTALESGTFNAPAEMVFAFRNDVIMSASTDTNETQRHRAGETSKKKTKKTQERISKQYKEGKITKFEYVKQMSYKLF
;
A
#
# COMPACT_ATOMS: atom_id res chain seq x y z
N MET A 1 -22.71 28.79 6.56
CA MET A 1 -21.49 28.02 6.87
C MET A 1 -21.49 26.85 5.92
N ASP A 2 -20.69 26.91 4.86
CA ASP A 2 -20.64 25.85 3.86
C ASP A 2 -19.93 24.64 4.44
N VAL A 3 -20.67 23.55 4.63
CA VAL A 3 -20.13 22.27 5.08
C VAL A 3 -19.28 21.71 3.95
N SER A 4 -17.99 21.46 4.21
CA SER A 4 -17.09 20.91 3.19
C SER A 4 -17.38 19.42 3.03
N PHE A 5 -18.22 19.09 2.05
CA PHE A 5 -18.54 17.72 1.68
C PHE A 5 -17.68 17.25 0.52
N LYS A 6 -16.90 16.19 0.75
CA LYS A 6 -16.12 15.48 -0.26
C LYS A 6 -16.37 13.98 -0.13
N THR A 7 -16.00 13.22 -1.14
CA THR A 7 -15.93 11.76 -1.05
C THR A 7 -14.49 11.29 -1.13
N TYR A 8 -14.18 10.16 -0.50
CA TYR A 8 -12.88 9.52 -0.63
C TYR A 8 -13.04 8.03 -0.92
N GLU A 9 -12.04 7.43 -1.55
CA GLU A 9 -12.02 6.00 -1.82
C GLU A 9 -11.52 5.23 -0.59
N THR A 10 -12.33 4.26 -0.12
CA THR A 10 -11.98 3.38 0.99
C THR A 10 -11.03 2.26 0.54
N LYS A 11 -10.55 1.45 1.50
CA LYS A 11 -9.69 0.29 1.22
C LYS A 11 -10.32 -0.78 0.33
N PHE A 12 -11.64 -0.74 0.14
CA PHE A 12 -12.41 -1.70 -0.66
C PHE A 12 -12.87 -1.11 -1.99
N SER A 13 -12.27 -0.01 -2.45
CA SER A 13 -12.68 0.69 -3.67
C SER A 13 -14.14 1.12 -3.70
N THR A 14 -14.69 1.41 -2.52
CA THR A 14 -16.02 2.01 -2.36
C THR A 14 -15.88 3.45 -1.91
N LEU A 15 -16.72 4.33 -2.45
CA LEU A 15 -16.77 5.74 -2.04
C LEU A 15 -17.43 5.88 -0.67
N ALA A 16 -16.86 6.76 0.15
CA ALA A 16 -17.40 7.12 1.45
C ALA A 16 -17.29 8.64 1.67
N PRO A 17 -18.19 9.23 2.48
CA PRO A 17 -18.18 10.65 2.72
C PRO A 17 -17.03 11.08 3.65
N LEU A 18 -16.42 12.21 3.29
CA LEU A 18 -15.46 13.00 4.05
C LEU A 18 -16.09 14.36 4.31
N VAL A 19 -16.49 14.62 5.54
CA VAL A 19 -17.22 15.85 5.91
C VAL A 19 -16.39 16.61 6.93
N ASP A 20 -16.01 17.84 6.63
CA ASP A 20 -15.22 18.72 7.50
C ASP A 20 -13.94 18.03 8.04
N GLY A 21 -13.26 17.24 7.20
CA GLY A 21 -12.05 16.50 7.57
C GLY A 21 -12.29 15.21 8.37
N TYR A 22 -13.55 14.81 8.57
CA TYR A 22 -13.92 13.58 9.25
C TYR A 22 -14.33 12.48 8.27
N LYS A 23 -13.66 11.32 8.38
CA LYS A 23 -13.97 10.13 7.59
C LYS A 23 -15.15 9.37 8.19
N PHE A 24 -16.03 8.89 7.33
CA PHE A 24 -17.17 8.08 7.72
C PHE A 24 -17.12 6.69 7.08
N VAL A 25 -17.66 5.70 7.78
CA VAL A 25 -17.76 4.31 7.33
C VAL A 25 -19.22 3.88 7.31
N LEU A 26 -19.54 2.97 6.38
CA LEU A 26 -20.89 2.50 6.18
C LEU A 26 -21.45 1.89 7.48
N LEU A 27 -22.66 2.33 7.86
CA LEU A 27 -23.43 1.74 8.95
C LEU A 27 -24.59 0.91 8.38
N LYS A 28 -25.42 1.51 7.53
CA LYS A 28 -26.61 0.85 6.96
C LYS A 28 -26.99 1.51 5.63
N LYS A 29 -27.50 0.73 4.68
CA LYS A 29 -28.13 1.24 3.45
C LYS A 29 -29.65 1.10 3.58
N ASN A 30 -30.37 2.19 3.34
CA ASN A 30 -31.84 2.19 3.23
C ASN A 30 -32.25 2.39 1.77
N LYS A 31 -33.55 2.26 1.49
CA LYS A 31 -34.12 2.44 0.14
C LYS A 31 -33.97 3.85 -0.43
N THR A 32 -33.62 4.86 0.35
CA THR A 32 -33.55 6.28 -0.06
C THR A 32 -32.29 6.99 0.44
N THR A 33 -31.70 6.50 1.54
CA THR A 33 -30.57 7.15 2.20
C THR A 33 -29.52 6.12 2.60
N ILE A 34 -28.27 6.55 2.72
CA ILE A 34 -27.19 5.75 3.28
C ILE A 34 -26.79 6.34 4.63
N GLN A 35 -26.79 5.53 5.67
CA GLN A 35 -26.36 5.92 7.00
C GLN A 35 -24.90 5.55 7.21
N TRP A 36 -24.17 6.49 7.79
CA TRP A 36 -22.75 6.41 8.05
C TRP A 36 -22.45 6.74 9.50
N LYS A 37 -21.37 6.18 10.02
CA LYS A 37 -20.81 6.48 11.34
C LYS A 37 -19.38 6.94 11.20
N CYS A 38 -18.89 7.73 12.15
CA CYS A 38 -17.49 8.15 12.13
C CYS A 38 -16.54 6.93 12.09
N SER A 39 -15.47 7.01 11.29
CA SER A 39 -14.44 5.96 11.17
C SER A 39 -13.76 5.65 12.51
N PHE A 40 -13.63 6.65 13.39
CA PHE A 40 -13.03 6.51 14.71
C PHE A 40 -13.98 6.03 15.79
N CYS A 41 -15.25 5.72 15.48
CA CYS A 41 -16.25 5.28 16.46
C CYS A 41 -15.78 4.13 17.36
N LYS A 42 -14.99 3.17 16.83
CA LYS A 42 -14.43 2.07 17.64
C LYS A 42 -13.27 2.50 18.53
N LYS A 43 -12.43 3.43 18.05
CA LYS A 43 -11.20 3.86 18.73
C LYS A 43 -11.49 4.89 19.81
N THR A 44 -12.36 5.86 19.53
CA THR A 44 -12.62 7.00 20.41
C THR A 44 -14.03 6.98 21.00
N LYS A 45 -14.84 5.95 20.73
CA LYS A 45 -16.27 5.91 21.08
C LYS A 45 -17.07 7.10 20.52
N CYS A 46 -16.61 7.66 19.39
CA CYS A 46 -17.30 8.75 18.69
C CYS A 46 -18.72 8.36 18.30
N THR A 47 -19.68 9.22 18.63
CA THR A 47 -21.13 9.00 18.39
C THR A 47 -21.66 9.70 17.14
N LYS A 48 -20.82 10.48 16.43
CA LYS A 48 -21.24 11.17 15.22
C LYS A 48 -21.74 10.18 14.15
N ARG A 49 -22.92 10.47 13.62
CA ARG A 49 -23.57 9.78 12.50
C ARG A 49 -24.04 10.80 11.48
N ILE A 50 -24.00 10.41 10.22
CA ILE A 50 -24.56 11.20 9.12
C ILE A 50 -25.38 10.28 8.23
N SER A 51 -26.37 10.86 7.55
CA SER A 51 -27.11 10.20 6.49
C SER A 51 -26.93 11.00 5.21
N THR A 52 -26.54 10.33 4.13
CA THR A 52 -26.49 10.92 2.80
C THR A 52 -27.65 10.42 1.96
N ASP A 53 -27.88 11.07 0.82
CA ASP A 53 -28.62 10.52 -0.30
C ASP A 53 -27.96 9.21 -0.82
N LYS A 54 -28.64 8.53 -1.74
CA LYS A 54 -28.12 7.30 -2.36
C LYS A 54 -26.83 7.50 -3.12
N ASP A 55 -26.69 8.66 -3.75
CA ASP A 55 -25.59 8.96 -4.66
C ASP A 55 -24.40 9.60 -3.91
N ILE A 56 -24.51 9.77 -2.59
CA ILE A 56 -23.45 10.31 -1.73
C ILE A 56 -23.03 11.70 -2.24
N THR A 57 -24.01 12.53 -2.58
CA THR A 57 -23.80 13.90 -3.08
C THR A 57 -24.01 14.95 -2.00
N MET A 58 -24.86 14.67 -1.01
CA MET A 58 -25.19 15.61 0.05
C MET A 58 -25.50 14.93 1.39
N VAL A 59 -25.31 15.67 2.47
CA VAL A 59 -25.73 15.23 3.81
C VAL A 59 -27.18 15.62 4.03
N VAL A 60 -28.05 14.60 4.14
CA VAL A 60 -29.49 14.75 4.42
C VAL A 60 -29.74 14.95 5.91
N ARG A 61 -28.93 14.32 6.76
CA ARG A 61 -29.07 14.40 8.22
C ARG A 61 -27.73 14.21 8.91
N ALA A 62 -27.49 14.92 10.00
CA ALA A 62 -26.33 14.73 10.86
C ALA A 62 -26.78 14.68 12.33
N ASP A 63 -26.33 13.66 13.06
CA ASP A 63 -26.66 13.45 14.47
C ASP A 63 -25.37 13.24 15.29
N GLY A 64 -25.39 13.69 16.55
CA GLY A 64 -24.26 13.55 17.47
C GLY A 64 -23.12 14.54 17.23
N ALA A 65 -22.01 14.33 17.95
CA ALA A 65 -20.83 15.19 17.92
C ALA A 65 -19.54 14.36 17.83
N HIS A 66 -18.49 14.95 17.25
CA HIS A 66 -17.16 14.37 17.29
C HIS A 66 -16.53 14.63 18.65
N ASN A 67 -15.85 13.61 19.18
CA ASN A 67 -15.07 13.70 20.42
C ASN A 67 -13.56 13.52 20.17
N HIS A 68 -13.14 13.78 18.95
CA HIS A 68 -11.76 13.67 18.50
C HIS A 68 -11.51 14.72 17.42
N ALA A 69 -10.23 15.04 17.20
CA ALA A 69 -9.82 15.95 16.15
C ALA A 69 -10.13 15.36 14.76
N ALA A 70 -10.34 16.27 13.80
CA ALA A 70 -10.37 15.92 12.38
C ALA A 70 -9.03 15.30 11.96
N GLU A 71 -9.06 14.52 10.88
CA GLU A 71 -7.82 13.96 10.35
C GLU A 71 -7.02 15.04 9.63
N SER A 72 -5.68 14.98 9.72
CA SER A 72 -4.85 15.95 9.02
C SER A 72 -5.03 15.81 7.50
N GLU A 73 -4.99 16.94 6.80
CA GLU A 73 -5.09 16.98 5.34
C GLU A 73 -4.05 16.06 4.68
N HIS A 74 -2.80 16.11 5.16
CA HIS A 74 -1.72 15.23 4.73
C HIS A 74 -2.05 13.73 4.86
N SER A 75 -2.71 13.31 5.95
CA SER A 75 -3.12 11.90 6.12
C SER A 75 -4.22 11.48 5.14
N ILE A 76 -5.09 12.43 4.78
CA ILE A 76 -6.14 12.21 3.78
C ILE A 76 -5.51 12.08 2.39
N GLU A 77 -4.66 13.02 2.01
CA GLU A 77 -3.92 13.04 0.74
C GLU A 77 -3.03 11.81 0.57
N LYS A 78 -2.34 11.39 1.62
CA LYS A 78 -1.55 10.16 1.62
C LYS A 78 -2.40 8.93 1.33
N GLN A 79 -3.59 8.84 1.92
CA GLN A 79 -4.49 7.72 1.64
C GLN A 79 -4.93 7.74 0.17
N ASP A 80 -5.28 8.91 -0.35
CA ASP A 80 -5.64 9.09 -1.76
C ASP A 80 -4.49 8.67 -2.69
N LEU A 81 -3.26 9.15 -2.43
CA LEU A 81 -2.04 8.72 -3.12
C LEU A 81 -1.87 7.20 -3.09
N GLN A 82 -2.08 6.58 -1.93
CA GLN A 82 -1.97 5.13 -1.78
C GLN A 82 -3.00 4.38 -2.64
N GLN A 83 -4.24 4.89 -2.76
CA GLN A 83 -5.26 4.28 -3.61
C GLN A 83 -4.93 4.43 -5.10
N ARG A 84 -4.47 5.61 -5.52
CA ARG A 84 -4.02 5.85 -6.90
C ARG A 84 -2.87 4.94 -7.29
N CYS A 85 -1.89 4.79 -6.40
CA CYS A 85 -0.79 3.85 -6.61
C CYS A 85 -1.28 2.39 -6.69
N LYS A 86 -2.24 1.97 -5.85
CA LYS A 86 -2.82 0.62 -5.91
C LYS A 86 -3.55 0.36 -7.21
N LYS A 87 -4.37 1.30 -7.66
CA LYS A 87 -5.10 1.22 -8.92
C LYS A 87 -4.14 0.99 -10.08
N ARG A 88 -3.10 1.84 -10.18
CA ARG A 88 -2.05 1.70 -11.19
C ARG A 88 -1.30 0.37 -11.07
N ALA A 89 -0.99 -0.09 -9.84
CA ALA A 89 -0.31 -1.35 -9.63
C ALA A 89 -1.12 -2.59 -10.05
N ARG A 90 -2.45 -2.46 -10.17
CA ARG A 90 -3.33 -3.49 -10.74
C ARG A 90 -3.37 -3.44 -12.26
N GLU A 91 -3.35 -2.25 -12.83
CA GLU A 91 -3.34 -2.04 -14.30
C GLU A 91 -1.98 -2.43 -14.91
N GLU A 92 -0.89 -2.13 -14.22
CA GLU A 92 0.50 -2.35 -14.65
C GLU A 92 1.24 -3.23 -13.60
N PRO A 93 1.01 -4.56 -13.56
CA PRO A 93 1.60 -5.44 -12.55
C PRO A 93 3.12 -5.59 -12.68
N GLU A 94 3.67 -5.43 -13.88
CA GLU A 94 5.11 -5.56 -14.18
C GLU A 94 5.94 -4.34 -13.75
N GLU A 95 5.32 -3.16 -13.63
CA GLU A 95 6.05 -1.94 -13.25
C GLU A 95 6.58 -2.09 -11.82
N LYS A 96 7.82 -1.66 -11.56
CA LYS A 96 8.37 -1.65 -10.20
C LYS A 96 7.53 -0.74 -9.29
N ALA A 97 7.20 -1.21 -8.09
CA ALA A 97 6.41 -0.45 -7.12
C ALA A 97 6.98 0.95 -6.83
N SER A 98 8.32 1.08 -6.76
CA SER A 98 8.97 2.39 -6.60
C SER A 98 8.71 3.34 -7.78
N ASN A 99 8.70 2.83 -9.02
CA ASN A 99 8.44 3.64 -10.20
C ASN A 99 6.98 4.10 -10.24
N ILE A 100 6.03 3.23 -9.86
CA ILE A 100 4.63 3.62 -9.71
C ILE A 100 4.50 4.81 -8.75
N ILE A 101 5.07 4.71 -7.56
CA ILE A 101 4.97 5.78 -6.55
C ILE A 101 5.59 7.07 -7.07
N ILE A 102 6.79 6.99 -7.65
CA ILE A 102 7.48 8.15 -8.23
C ILE A 102 6.66 8.77 -9.37
N ASN A 103 6.07 7.96 -10.25
CA ASN A 103 5.29 8.43 -11.39
C ASN A 103 3.98 9.08 -10.98
N VAL A 104 3.35 8.61 -9.89
CA VAL A 104 2.17 9.28 -9.32
C VAL A 104 2.56 10.60 -8.65
N LEU A 105 3.65 10.61 -7.87
CA LEU A 105 4.15 11.83 -7.21
C LEU A 105 4.65 12.90 -8.19
N LYS A 106 5.15 12.50 -9.36
CA LYS A 106 5.52 13.44 -10.43
C LYS A 106 4.31 14.18 -10.99
N LYS A 107 3.14 13.54 -11.03
CA LYS A 107 1.90 14.15 -11.51
C LYS A 107 1.30 15.07 -10.45
N ASP A 108 1.19 14.56 -9.22
CA ASP A 108 0.68 15.33 -8.09
C ASP A 108 1.70 15.29 -6.94
N PRO A 109 2.53 16.35 -6.81
CA PRO A 109 3.55 16.41 -5.78
C PRO A 109 2.95 16.43 -4.38
N LEU A 110 3.20 15.38 -3.60
CA LEU A 110 2.90 15.30 -2.19
C LEU A 110 4.19 15.13 -1.40
N ASP A 111 4.36 15.90 -0.32
CA ASP A 111 5.51 15.76 0.56
C ASP A 111 5.37 14.50 1.43
N ILE A 112 5.98 13.40 0.99
CA ILE A 112 5.95 12.12 1.70
C ILE A 112 7.26 11.87 2.46
N MET A 113 7.13 11.35 3.67
CA MET A 113 8.29 10.94 4.44
C MET A 113 8.84 9.60 3.93
N PRO A 114 10.13 9.30 4.14
CA PRO A 114 10.75 8.04 3.70
C PRO A 114 10.06 6.78 4.23
N ASN A 115 9.59 6.80 5.48
CA ASN A 115 8.82 5.71 6.08
C ASN A 115 7.44 5.55 5.44
N GLU A 116 6.84 6.63 4.94
CA GLU A 116 5.56 6.60 4.24
C GLU A 116 5.71 6.05 2.84
N PHE A 117 6.80 6.39 2.15
CA PHE A 117 7.15 5.77 0.87
C PHE A 117 7.21 4.24 1.00
N GLU A 118 7.90 3.75 2.02
CA GLU A 118 8.03 2.31 2.28
C GLU A 118 6.67 1.68 2.65
N SER A 119 5.86 2.36 3.47
CA SER A 119 4.51 1.91 3.81
C SER A 119 3.60 1.79 2.58
N ILE A 120 3.65 2.77 1.66
CA ILE A 120 2.91 2.72 0.40
C ILE A 120 3.43 1.55 -0.45
N ARG A 121 4.74 1.43 -0.60
CA ARG A 121 5.39 0.36 -1.36
C ARG A 121 4.99 -1.04 -0.87
N GLN A 122 5.04 -1.29 0.43
CA GLN A 122 4.58 -2.56 1.02
C GLN A 122 3.11 -2.83 0.72
N SER A 123 2.29 -1.78 0.80
CA SER A 123 0.88 -1.91 0.48
C SER A 123 0.62 -2.27 -0.99
N LEU A 124 1.48 -1.87 -1.93
CA LEU A 124 1.38 -2.26 -3.34
C LEU A 124 1.71 -3.74 -3.53
N TYR A 125 2.78 -4.23 -2.90
CA TYR A 125 3.13 -5.65 -2.93
C TYR A 125 2.02 -6.52 -2.33
N GLN A 126 1.45 -6.11 -1.20
CA GLN A 126 0.31 -6.80 -0.59
C GLN A 126 -0.90 -6.85 -1.53
N ASP A 127 -1.16 -5.76 -2.26
CA ASP A 127 -2.31 -5.71 -3.16
C ASP A 127 -2.10 -6.54 -4.43
N ARG A 128 -0.89 -6.53 -5.01
CA ARG A 128 -0.49 -7.41 -6.11
C ARG A 128 -0.57 -8.87 -5.73
N ARG A 129 -0.11 -9.23 -4.52
CA ARG A 129 -0.13 -10.62 -4.04
C ARG A 129 -1.54 -11.22 -4.01
N LYS A 130 -2.59 -10.41 -3.83
CA LYS A 130 -3.98 -10.89 -3.87
C LYS A 130 -4.44 -11.38 -5.24
N GLN A 131 -3.74 -11.02 -6.32
CA GLN A 131 -4.06 -11.47 -7.67
C GLN A 131 -3.54 -12.88 -7.95
N TYR A 132 -2.55 -13.33 -7.17
CA TYR A 132 -1.95 -14.64 -7.32
C TYR A 132 -2.60 -15.63 -6.36
N PRO A 133 -2.66 -16.92 -6.73
CA PRO A 133 -3.09 -17.96 -5.80
C PRO A 133 -2.20 -17.94 -4.56
N ASN A 134 -2.79 -18.31 -3.42
CA ASN A 134 -2.00 -18.53 -2.22
C ASN A 134 -0.95 -19.61 -2.48
N CYS A 135 0.24 -19.44 -1.91
CA CYS A 135 1.25 -20.47 -1.97
C CYS A 135 0.66 -21.75 -1.34
N PRO A 136 0.72 -22.90 -2.03
CA PRO A 136 0.26 -24.15 -1.46
C PRO A 136 1.01 -24.42 -0.16
N THR A 137 0.26 -24.82 0.88
CA THR A 137 0.80 -25.05 2.23
C THR A 137 1.09 -26.52 2.52
N SER A 138 0.58 -27.41 1.67
CA SER A 138 0.80 -28.86 1.74
C SER A 138 1.31 -29.42 0.41
N ILE A 139 1.84 -30.64 0.47
CA ILE A 139 2.33 -31.37 -0.71
C ILE A 139 1.13 -31.68 -1.63
N GLU A 140 -0.01 -32.04 -1.05
CA GLU A 140 -1.26 -32.29 -1.74
C GLU A 140 -1.76 -31.03 -2.46
N ASP A 141 -1.78 -29.87 -1.78
CA ASP A 141 -2.14 -28.59 -2.41
C ASP A 141 -1.19 -28.27 -3.57
N THR A 142 0.10 -28.59 -3.43
CA THR A 142 1.10 -28.32 -4.46
C THR A 142 0.88 -29.20 -5.68
N ARG A 143 0.53 -30.47 -5.46
CA ARG A 143 0.19 -31.42 -6.52
C ARG A 143 -1.08 -30.99 -7.24
N THR A 144 -2.12 -30.58 -6.52
CA THR A 144 -3.36 -30.06 -7.12
C THR A 144 -3.14 -28.77 -7.90
N ALA A 145 -2.29 -27.86 -7.41
CA ALA A 145 -1.91 -26.64 -8.11
C ALA A 145 -1.14 -26.93 -9.42
N LEU A 146 -0.28 -27.97 -9.41
CA LEU A 146 0.46 -28.41 -10.59
C LEU A 146 -0.46 -29.08 -11.64
N GLU A 147 -1.35 -29.97 -11.20
CA GLU A 147 -2.31 -30.67 -12.06
C GLU A 147 -3.36 -29.74 -12.68
N SER A 148 -3.74 -28.67 -11.98
CA SER A 148 -4.71 -27.68 -12.46
C SER A 148 -4.13 -26.60 -13.39
N GLY A 149 -2.81 -26.57 -13.60
CA GLY A 149 -2.16 -25.57 -14.47
C GLY A 149 -2.32 -24.12 -13.99
N THR A 150 -2.67 -23.89 -12.73
CA THR A 150 -2.95 -22.55 -12.17
C THR A 150 -1.71 -21.77 -11.74
N PHE A 151 -0.52 -22.25 -12.11
CA PHE A 151 0.77 -21.63 -11.79
C PHE A 151 1.06 -20.40 -12.66
N ASN A 152 0.30 -19.32 -12.48
CA ASN A 152 0.61 -18.00 -13.05
C ASN A 152 1.64 -17.26 -12.19
N ALA A 153 2.76 -17.92 -11.89
CA ALA A 153 3.91 -17.24 -11.31
C ALA A 153 4.75 -16.64 -12.45
N PRO A 154 5.27 -15.41 -12.35
CA PRO A 154 6.25 -14.90 -13.31
C PRO A 154 7.43 -15.88 -13.41
N ALA A 155 8.08 -15.95 -14.58
CA ALA A 155 9.08 -16.95 -14.97
C ALA A 155 10.28 -17.14 -14.00
N GLU A 156 10.40 -16.33 -12.95
CA GLU A 156 11.40 -16.46 -11.88
C GLU A 156 10.95 -17.34 -10.69
N MET A 157 9.72 -17.85 -10.65
CA MET A 157 9.23 -18.74 -9.58
C MET A 157 8.87 -20.15 -10.09
N VAL A 158 9.87 -20.85 -10.62
CA VAL A 158 9.80 -22.30 -10.85
C VAL A 158 10.33 -23.02 -9.61
N PHE A 159 9.44 -23.71 -8.89
CA PHE A 159 9.83 -24.61 -7.80
C PHE A 159 10.05 -26.01 -8.37
N ALA A 160 11.28 -26.53 -8.30
CA ALA A 160 11.57 -27.91 -8.63
C ALA A 160 11.61 -28.73 -7.33
N PHE A 161 10.81 -29.79 -7.27
CA PHE A 161 10.90 -30.80 -6.20
C PHE A 161 11.99 -31.80 -6.58
N ARG A 162 13.05 -31.87 -5.77
CA ARG A 162 13.90 -33.06 -5.71
C ARG A 162 14.32 -33.28 -4.26
N ASN A 163 13.88 -34.41 -3.71
CA ASN A 163 14.22 -34.92 -2.37
C ASN A 163 13.82 -34.00 -1.20
N ASP A 164 12.51 -33.71 -1.05
CA ASP A 164 11.91 -33.08 0.15
C ASP A 164 12.52 -31.76 0.64
N VAL A 165 13.25 -31.04 -0.22
CA VAL A 165 13.78 -29.70 0.05
C VAL A 165 13.38 -28.75 -1.08
N ILE A 166 12.82 -27.60 -0.72
CA ILE A 166 12.46 -26.53 -1.66
C ILE A 166 13.76 -25.90 -2.18
N MET A 167 14.12 -26.16 -3.44
CA MET A 167 15.23 -25.50 -4.11
C MET A 167 14.75 -24.64 -5.28
N SER A 168 15.10 -23.35 -5.25
CA SER A 168 15.04 -22.49 -6.42
C SER A 168 16.26 -22.80 -7.30
N ALA A 169 16.04 -23.34 -8.50
CA ALA A 169 17.10 -23.54 -9.47
C ALA A 169 17.43 -22.21 -10.17
N SER A 170 18.53 -21.57 -9.76
CA SER A 170 19.26 -20.66 -10.64
C SER A 170 20.37 -21.52 -11.25
N THR A 171 20.38 -21.68 -12.57
CA THR A 171 21.49 -22.29 -13.30
C THR A 171 22.70 -21.39 -13.13
N ASP A 172 23.47 -21.63 -12.06
CA ASP A 172 24.89 -21.33 -12.01
C ASP A 172 25.49 -22.16 -10.88
N THR A 173 26.29 -23.14 -11.30
CA THR A 173 27.19 -23.95 -10.47
C THR A 173 28.08 -23.03 -9.63
N ASN A 174 27.90 -23.03 -8.30
CA ASN A 174 28.96 -22.89 -7.27
C ASN A 174 28.32 -22.61 -5.89
N GLU A 175 27.99 -23.67 -5.17
CA GLU A 175 27.27 -23.59 -3.90
C GLU A 175 28.16 -23.25 -2.69
N THR A 176 29.48 -23.24 -2.85
CA THR A 176 30.42 -23.00 -1.73
C THR A 176 30.76 -21.53 -1.48
N GLN A 177 30.30 -20.57 -2.31
CA GLN A 177 30.65 -19.14 -2.17
C GLN A 177 29.56 -18.24 -1.52
N ARG A 178 28.36 -18.76 -1.26
CA ARG A 178 27.19 -17.91 -0.93
C ARG A 178 27.18 -17.32 0.49
N HIS A 179 27.85 -17.92 1.48
CA HIS A 179 27.81 -17.41 2.86
C HIS A 179 28.63 -16.12 3.11
N ARG A 180 29.71 -15.87 2.36
CA ARG A 180 30.52 -14.63 2.51
C ARG A 180 29.97 -13.43 1.72
N ALA A 181 29.19 -13.67 0.66
CA ALA A 181 28.62 -12.61 -0.18
C ALA A 181 27.45 -11.87 0.51
N GLY A 182 26.66 -12.56 1.34
CA GLY A 182 25.50 -11.96 2.03
C GLY A 182 25.86 -10.90 3.08
N GLU A 183 26.93 -11.11 3.85
CA GLU A 183 27.37 -10.15 4.89
C GLU A 183 28.06 -8.92 4.30
N THR A 184 28.87 -9.11 3.26
CA THR A 184 29.55 -8.02 2.56
C THR A 184 28.56 -7.14 1.78
N SER A 185 27.50 -7.73 1.21
CA SER A 185 26.40 -6.99 0.58
C SER A 185 25.64 -6.14 1.60
N LYS A 186 25.18 -6.72 2.73
CA LYS A 186 24.46 -5.98 3.80
C LYS A 186 25.27 -4.81 4.38
N LYS A 187 26.59 -4.99 4.59
CA LYS A 187 27.49 -3.91 5.05
C LYS A 187 27.61 -2.78 4.02
N LYS A 188 27.66 -3.09 2.73
CA LYS A 188 27.71 -2.08 1.65
C LYS A 188 26.40 -1.29 1.55
N THR A 189 25.24 -1.94 1.72
CA THR A 189 23.93 -1.27 1.71
C THR A 189 23.79 -0.29 2.89
N LYS A 190 24.18 -0.72 4.10
CA LYS A 190 24.15 0.13 5.31
C LYS A 190 25.04 1.37 5.18
N LYS A 191 26.29 1.21 4.74
CA LYS A 191 27.23 2.33 4.53
C LYS A 191 26.72 3.33 3.49
N THR A 192 26.01 2.86 2.48
CA THR A 192 25.43 3.70 1.43
C THR A 192 24.24 4.50 1.96
N GLN A 193 23.36 3.88 2.75
CA GLN A 193 22.22 4.56 3.41
C GLN A 193 22.68 5.64 4.38
N GLU A 194 23.73 5.35 5.15
CA GLU A 194 24.35 6.33 6.07
C GLU A 194 24.90 7.53 5.29
N ARG A 195 25.54 7.30 4.13
CA ARG A 195 26.05 8.37 3.25
C ARG A 195 24.91 9.25 2.70
N ILE A 196 23.85 8.63 2.18
CA ILE A 196 22.68 9.35 1.62
C ILE A 196 21.99 10.16 2.72
N SER A 197 21.84 9.58 3.92
CA SER A 197 21.27 10.27 5.08
C SER A 197 22.13 11.45 5.56
N LYS A 198 23.46 11.31 5.51
CA LYS A 198 24.38 12.40 5.79
C LYS A 198 24.27 13.52 4.76
N GLN A 199 24.22 13.20 3.47
CA GLN A 199 24.04 14.19 2.40
C GLN A 199 22.74 14.98 2.54
N TYR A 200 21.64 14.33 2.94
CA TYR A 200 20.37 15.00 3.19
C TYR A 200 20.43 15.92 4.42
N LYS A 201 21.00 15.45 5.54
CA LYS A 201 21.18 16.27 6.75
C LYS A 201 22.07 17.49 6.51
N GLU A 202 23.06 17.36 5.63
CA GLU A 202 23.94 18.46 5.21
C GLU A 202 23.32 19.38 4.15
N GLY A 203 22.07 19.14 3.72
CA GLY A 203 21.38 19.94 2.72
C GLY A 203 21.92 19.80 1.29
N LYS A 204 22.80 18.82 1.04
CA LYS A 204 23.45 18.61 -0.26
C LYS A 204 22.55 17.96 -1.31
N ILE A 205 21.49 17.29 -0.86
CA ILE A 205 20.48 16.69 -1.71
C ILE A 205 19.11 17.10 -1.22
N THR A 206 18.19 17.30 -2.16
CA THR A 206 16.79 17.60 -1.85
C THR A 206 16.11 16.39 -1.21
N LYS A 207 15.00 16.64 -0.51
CA LYS A 207 14.18 15.57 0.10
C LYS A 207 13.68 14.57 -0.94
N PHE A 208 13.32 15.06 -2.12
CA PHE A 208 12.93 14.22 -3.24
C PHE A 208 14.08 13.31 -3.71
N GLU A 209 15.29 13.85 -3.86
CA GLU A 209 16.48 13.06 -4.22
C GLU A 209 16.86 12.06 -3.13
N TYR A 210 16.69 12.42 -1.86
CA TYR A 210 16.89 11.51 -0.74
C TYR A 210 15.96 10.29 -0.82
N VAL A 211 14.65 10.50 -0.97
CA VAL A 211 13.66 9.43 -1.13
C VAL A 211 13.97 8.57 -2.35
N LYS A 212 14.29 9.23 -3.48
CA LYS A 212 14.70 8.54 -4.72
C LYS A 212 15.90 7.62 -4.48
N GLN A 213 17.01 8.15 -3.97
CA GLN A 213 18.25 7.37 -3.76
C GLN A 213 18.09 6.25 -2.74
N MET A 214 17.34 6.48 -1.66
CA MET A 214 17.03 5.43 -0.67
C MET A 214 16.17 4.31 -1.26
N SER A 215 15.24 4.63 -2.16
CA SER A 215 14.33 3.66 -2.77
C SER A 215 14.99 2.74 -3.82
N TYR A 216 15.99 3.24 -4.57
CA TYR A 216 16.67 2.50 -5.63
C TYR A 216 17.77 1.54 -5.13
N LYS A 217 18.31 1.75 -3.93
CA LYS A 217 19.48 1.01 -3.41
C LYS A 217 19.14 -0.05 -2.33
N LEU A 218 17.85 -0.21 -2.01
CA LEU A 218 17.32 -1.27 -1.14
C LEU A 218 17.09 -2.61 -1.89
N PHE A 219 17.65 -2.75 -3.09
CA PHE A 219 17.61 -3.95 -3.92
C PHE A 219 19.02 -4.30 -4.38
#